data_AF-A0A328AUB1-F1
#
_entry.id   AF-A0A328AUB1-F1
#
_cell.length_a   1.000
_cell.length_b   1.000
_cell.length_c   1.000
_cell.angle_alpha   90.00
_cell.angle_beta   90.00
_cell.angle_gamma   90.00
#
_symmetry.space_group_name_H-M   'P 1'
#
loop_
_entity.id
_entity.type
_entity.pdbx_description
1 polymer ?
#
loop_
_entity_poly.entity_id
_entity_poly.type
_entity_poly.pdbx_seq_one_letter_code
_entity_poly.pdbx_strand_id
1 'polypeptide(L)'
;MPAYTIVTTSAAQGSDAAEVNTLADDFADQSEALGYSRRMAHEMLSLAQQLDLDFDYSNVGLYEGDLLEEDLEPDHPAFLGVWVLDDDGAAFVTADEFRESAAEAALS
;
A
#
# COMPACT_ATOMS: atom_id res chain seq x y z
N MET A 1 -11.11 -6.80 -15.56
CA MET A 1 -9.69 -6.77 -15.97
C MET A 1 -8.88 -7.28 -14.81
N PRO A 2 -7.83 -8.09 -15.06
CA PRO A 2 -6.97 -8.62 -14.00
C PRO A 2 -6.34 -7.47 -13.20
N ALA A 3 -5.97 -7.75 -11.96
CA ALA A 3 -5.36 -6.79 -11.06
C ALA A 3 -4.44 -7.52 -10.08
N TYR A 4 -3.45 -6.85 -9.52
CA TYR A 4 -2.58 -7.39 -8.48
C TYR A 4 -2.37 -6.36 -7.37
N THR A 5 -1.99 -6.85 -6.20
CA THR A 5 -1.69 -6.01 -5.05
C THR A 5 -0.21 -6.10 -4.72
N ILE A 6 0.45 -4.97 -4.47
CA ILE A 6 1.80 -4.94 -3.88
C ILE A 6 1.66 -4.38 -2.47
N VAL A 7 2.02 -5.18 -1.48
CA VAL A 7 2.07 -4.77 -0.08
C VAL A 7 3.50 -4.41 0.22
N THR A 8 3.76 -3.14 0.57
CA THR A 8 5.06 -2.68 1.03
C THR A 8 4.91 -2.28 2.49
N THR A 9 5.47 -3.11 3.37
CA THR A 9 5.47 -2.83 4.81
C THR A 9 6.81 -2.22 5.19
N SER A 10 6.84 -1.09 5.87
CA SER A 10 8.02 -0.65 6.62
C SER A 10 7.61 -0.32 8.05
N ALA A 11 8.32 -0.93 9.01
CA ALA A 11 8.08 -0.74 10.43
C ALA A 11 9.40 -0.38 11.12
N ALA A 12 9.37 0.58 12.04
CA ALA A 12 10.51 0.90 12.88
C ALA A 12 10.18 0.48 14.32
N GLN A 13 11.16 -0.12 15.02
CA GLN A 13 11.07 -0.30 16.47
C GLN A 13 12.27 0.40 17.12
N GLY A 14 12.02 1.54 17.77
CA GLY A 14 13.00 2.15 18.68
C GLY A 14 14.27 2.74 18.05
N SER A 15 14.25 3.12 16.75
CA SER A 15 15.26 3.89 16.00
C SER A 15 16.03 3.17 14.87
N ASP A 16 15.75 1.89 14.58
CA ASP A 16 16.21 1.24 13.34
C ASP A 16 14.97 0.88 12.50
N ALA A 17 14.82 1.54 11.34
CA ALA A 17 13.80 1.19 10.35
C ALA A 17 14.13 -0.22 9.81
N ALA A 18 13.31 -1.20 10.16
CA ALA A 18 13.63 -2.60 9.95
C ALA A 18 12.54 -3.25 9.12
N GLU A 19 12.97 -3.71 7.94
CA GLU A 19 12.27 -4.64 7.06
C GLU A 19 11.25 -4.01 6.12
N VAL A 20 11.66 -3.91 4.84
CA VAL A 20 10.75 -3.71 3.70
C VAL A 20 10.36 -5.08 3.19
N ASN A 21 9.17 -5.56 3.57
CA ASN A 21 8.60 -6.79 3.03
C ASN A 21 7.63 -6.43 1.90
N THR A 22 7.96 -6.88 0.69
CA THR A 22 7.12 -6.74 -0.51
C THR A 22 6.40 -8.06 -0.78
N LEU A 23 5.07 -8.09 -0.60
CA LEU A 23 4.24 -9.24 -0.99
C LEU A 23 3.40 -8.84 -2.21
N ALA A 24 3.41 -9.69 -3.24
CA ALA A 24 2.59 -9.47 -4.44
C ALA A 24 1.70 -10.66 -4.77
N ASP A 25 0.42 -10.39 -5.04
CA ASP A 25 -0.60 -11.40 -5.33
C ASP A 25 -1.44 -10.99 -6.56
N ASP A 26 -1.72 -11.94 -7.45
CA ASP A 26 -2.54 -11.78 -8.67
C ASP A 26 -4.02 -12.10 -8.44
N PHE A 27 -4.90 -11.34 -9.09
CA PHE A 27 -6.35 -11.50 -9.04
C PHE A 27 -6.98 -11.44 -10.44
N ALA A 28 -8.08 -12.18 -10.60
CA ALA A 28 -8.83 -12.21 -11.86
C ALA A 28 -9.59 -10.90 -12.13
N ASP A 29 -9.97 -10.18 -11.08
CA ASP A 29 -10.59 -8.87 -11.18
C ASP A 29 -10.24 -7.89 -10.05
N GLN A 30 -10.44 -6.60 -10.34
CA GLN A 30 -10.15 -5.48 -9.44
C GLN A 30 -10.97 -5.51 -8.14
N SER A 31 -12.20 -6.04 -8.14
CA SER A 31 -13.03 -6.09 -6.92
C SER A 31 -12.48 -7.12 -5.94
N GLU A 32 -11.98 -8.25 -6.43
CA GLU A 32 -11.26 -9.23 -5.63
C GLU A 32 -9.97 -8.65 -5.04
N ALA A 33 -9.16 -7.99 -5.86
CA ALA A 33 -7.92 -7.34 -5.43
C ALA A 33 -8.17 -6.24 -4.39
N LEU A 34 -9.22 -5.44 -4.55
CA LEU A 34 -9.61 -4.41 -3.58
C LEU A 34 -10.09 -5.01 -2.26
N GLY A 35 -10.90 -6.07 -2.31
CA GLY A 35 -11.36 -6.78 -1.12
C GLY A 35 -10.24 -7.48 -0.36
N TYR A 36 -9.25 -8.03 -1.07
CA TYR A 36 -8.07 -8.63 -0.49
C TYR A 36 -7.15 -7.58 0.14
N SER A 37 -6.76 -6.54 -0.60
CA SER A 37 -5.89 -5.46 -0.10
C SER A 37 -6.49 -4.78 1.13
N ARG A 38 -7.81 -4.57 1.18
CA ARG A 38 -8.47 -4.05 2.38
C ARG A 38 -8.30 -4.95 3.60
N ARG A 39 -8.50 -6.27 3.45
CA ARG A 39 -8.33 -7.22 4.56
C ARG A 39 -6.88 -7.24 5.03
N MET A 40 -5.95 -7.27 4.09
CA MET A 40 -4.52 -7.24 4.36
C MET A 40 -4.13 -5.96 5.13
N ALA A 41 -4.59 -4.79 4.68
CA ALA A 41 -4.37 -3.52 5.35
C ALA A 41 -4.83 -3.54 6.81
N HIS A 42 -6.02 -4.08 7.09
CA HIS A 42 -6.53 -4.21 8.46
C HIS A 42 -5.76 -5.25 9.29
N GLU A 43 -5.33 -6.36 8.69
CA GLU A 43 -4.52 -7.38 9.36
C GLU A 43 -3.15 -6.82 9.75
N MET A 44 -2.49 -6.09 8.84
CA MET A 44 -1.23 -5.40 9.09
C MET A 44 -1.33 -4.38 10.21
N LEU A 45 -2.40 -3.56 10.22
CA LEU A 45 -2.66 -2.61 11.30
C LEU A 45 -2.81 -3.31 12.65
N SER A 46 -3.56 -4.42 12.69
CA SER A 46 -3.73 -5.23 13.91
C SER A 46 -2.42 -5.86 14.37
N LEU A 47 -1.58 -6.31 13.43
CA LEU A 47 -0.25 -6.85 13.72
C LEU A 47 0.68 -5.79 14.31
N ALA A 48 0.73 -4.58 13.77
CA ALA A 48 1.54 -3.51 14.33
C ALA A 48 1.12 -3.12 15.74
N GLN A 49 -0.19 -2.99 15.99
CA GLN A 49 -0.70 -2.71 17.34
C GLN A 49 -0.31 -3.80 18.34
N GLN A 50 -0.31 -5.06 17.92
CA GLN A 50 0.11 -6.18 18.79
C GLN A 50 1.61 -6.21 19.06
N LEU A 51 2.41 -5.70 18.13
CA LEU A 51 3.88 -5.73 18.18
C LEU A 51 4.49 -4.42 18.69
N ASP A 52 3.67 -3.41 18.99
CA ASP A 52 4.10 -2.05 19.40
C ASP A 52 5.10 -1.46 18.38
N LEU A 53 4.75 -1.60 17.09
CA LEU A 53 5.53 -1.10 15.97
C LEU A 53 5.05 0.29 15.57
N ASP A 54 6.00 1.21 15.39
CA ASP A 54 5.73 2.50 14.76
C ASP A 54 5.68 2.29 13.24
N PHE A 55 4.49 2.41 12.66
CA PHE A 55 4.35 2.45 11.19
C PHE A 55 4.68 3.84 10.70
N ASP A 56 5.95 4.09 10.42
CA ASP A 56 6.35 5.35 9.79
C ASP A 56 5.80 5.44 8.34
N TYR A 57 5.80 4.32 7.58
CA TYR A 57 5.30 4.27 6.19
C TYR A 57 4.94 2.84 5.74
N SER A 58 3.73 2.36 6.03
CA SER A 58 3.24 1.09 5.45
C SER A 58 2.10 1.33 4.49
N ASN A 59 2.18 0.72 3.30
CA ASN A 59 1.22 0.91 2.24
C ASN A 59 0.88 -0.39 1.49
N VAL A 60 -0.39 -0.50 1.08
CA VAL A 60 -0.84 -1.58 0.19
C VAL A 60 -1.28 -0.98 -1.13
N GLY A 61 -0.43 -1.05 -2.14
CA GLY A 61 -0.69 -0.59 -3.50
C GLY A 61 -1.57 -1.56 -4.29
N LEU A 62 -2.50 -1.02 -5.05
CA LEU A 62 -3.38 -1.75 -5.97
C LEU A 62 -3.04 -1.36 -7.40
N TYR A 63 -2.86 -2.36 -8.25
CA TYR A 63 -2.47 -2.18 -9.65
C TYR A 63 -3.38 -2.98 -10.58
N GLU A 64 -3.65 -2.42 -11.75
CA GLU A 64 -4.40 -3.06 -12.83
C GLU A 64 -3.47 -3.79 -13.80
N GLY A 65 -3.88 -4.97 -14.25
CA GLY A 65 -3.11 -5.79 -15.19
C GLY A 65 -2.57 -7.06 -14.54
N ASP A 66 -1.62 -7.68 -15.23
CA ASP A 66 -0.88 -8.85 -14.74
C ASP A 66 0.24 -8.40 -13.81
N LEU A 67 0.60 -9.21 -12.81
CA LEU A 67 1.72 -8.94 -11.91
C LEU A 67 3.00 -8.63 -12.71
N LEU A 68 3.55 -7.44 -12.45
CA LEU A 68 4.82 -7.01 -13.00
C LEU A 68 5.93 -7.37 -12.01
N GLU A 69 7.03 -7.95 -12.50
CA GLU A 69 8.22 -8.28 -11.69
C GLU A 69 9.07 -7.03 -11.32
N GLU A 70 8.60 -5.84 -11.71
CA GLU A 70 9.30 -4.57 -11.55
C GLU A 70 8.76 -3.82 -10.33
N ASP A 71 9.61 -3.10 -9.60
CA ASP A 71 9.18 -2.16 -8.56
C ASP A 71 8.38 -1.04 -9.23
N LEU A 72 7.11 -0.88 -8.83
CA LEU A 72 6.21 0.07 -9.46
C LEU A 72 6.14 1.35 -8.66
N GLU A 73 6.48 2.43 -9.35
CA GLU A 73 6.33 3.77 -8.81
C GLU A 73 4.84 4.20 -8.90
N PRO A 74 4.35 5.07 -8.00
CA PRO A 74 2.96 5.54 -7.98
C PRO A 74 2.52 6.32 -9.22
N ASP A 75 3.47 6.75 -10.05
CA ASP A 75 3.22 7.38 -11.35
C ASP A 75 2.92 6.35 -12.47
N HIS A 76 3.11 5.06 -12.20
CA HIS A 76 2.83 3.99 -13.14
C HIS A 76 1.34 4.00 -13.55
N PRO A 77 1.01 3.84 -14.84
CA PRO A 77 -0.38 3.91 -15.33
C PRO A 77 -1.27 2.80 -14.77
N ALA A 78 -0.70 1.67 -14.37
CA ALA A 78 -1.43 0.58 -13.71
C ALA A 78 -1.84 0.92 -12.26
N PHE A 79 -1.25 1.94 -11.62
CA PHE A 79 -1.56 2.27 -10.23
C PHE A 79 -2.99 2.78 -10.11
N LEU A 80 -3.79 2.08 -9.30
CA LEU A 80 -5.20 2.36 -9.03
C LEU A 80 -5.39 3.12 -7.72
N GLY A 81 -4.50 2.91 -6.76
CA GLY A 81 -4.56 3.55 -5.45
C GLY A 81 -3.81 2.75 -4.39
N VAL A 82 -3.79 3.27 -3.18
CA VAL A 82 -3.01 2.73 -2.07
C VAL A 82 -3.78 2.83 -0.77
N TRP A 83 -3.70 1.79 0.05
CA TRP A 83 -4.08 1.87 1.46
C TRP A 83 -2.94 2.48 2.25
N VAL A 84 -3.17 3.66 2.82
CA VAL A 84 -2.27 4.30 3.78
C VAL A 84 -2.66 3.81 5.17
N LEU A 85 -1.66 3.33 5.92
CA LEU A 85 -1.81 2.84 7.29
C LEU A 85 -1.19 3.85 8.25
N ASP A 86 -1.98 4.32 9.21
CA ASP A 86 -1.56 5.23 10.28
C ASP A 86 -2.23 4.87 11.63
N ASP A 87 -1.97 5.67 12.66
CA ASP A 87 -2.55 5.51 14.00
C ASP A 87 -4.09 5.63 14.02
N ASP A 88 -4.68 6.37 13.07
CA ASP A 88 -6.13 6.56 12.94
C ASP A 88 -6.80 5.40 12.19
N GLY A 89 -6.06 4.66 11.37
CA GLY A 89 -6.46 3.39 10.80
C GLY A 89 -5.93 3.12 9.40
N ALA A 90 -6.77 2.50 8.56
CA ALA A 90 -6.46 2.21 7.16
C ALA A 90 -7.37 3.04 6.25
N ALA A 91 -6.78 3.90 5.42
CA ALA A 91 -7.50 4.75 4.48
C ALA A 91 -7.08 4.44 3.04
N PHE A 92 -8.06 4.26 2.14
CA PHE A 92 -7.78 4.09 0.72
C PHE A 92 -7.69 5.45 0.04
N VAL A 93 -6.55 5.71 -0.60
CA VAL A 93 -6.30 6.90 -1.41
C VAL A 93 -6.25 6.46 -2.87
N THR A 94 -7.11 7.04 -3.71
CA THR A 94 -7.10 6.71 -5.14
C THR A 94 -5.84 7.21 -5.82
N ALA A 95 -5.50 6.66 -6.98
CA ALA A 95 -4.33 7.10 -7.74
C ALA A 95 -4.37 8.59 -8.10
N ASP A 96 -5.56 9.13 -8.42
CA ASP A 96 -5.73 10.56 -8.70
C ASP A 96 -5.44 11.40 -7.45
N GLU A 97 -6.05 11.07 -6.31
CA GLU A 97 -5.83 11.78 -5.03
C GLU A 97 -4.37 11.69 -4.57
N PHE A 98 -3.72 10.53 -4.75
CA PHE A 98 -2.33 10.32 -4.37
C PHE A 98 -1.38 11.19 -5.20
N ARG A 99 -1.62 11.28 -6.52
CA ARG A 99 -0.83 12.11 -7.43
C ARG A 99 -1.03 13.60 -7.19
N GLU A 100 -2.26 14.03 -6.88
CA GLU A 100 -2.56 15.42 -6.51
C GLU A 100 -1.84 15.83 -5.22
N SER A 101 -1.90 14.99 -4.18
CA SER A 101 -1.22 15.22 -2.91
C SER A 101 0.31 15.28 -3.08
N ALA A 102 0.89 14.36 -3.88
CA ALA A 102 2.32 14.39 -4.19
C ALA A 102 2.75 15.65 -4.95
N ALA A 103 1.92 16.11 -5.88
CA ALA A 103 2.17 17.34 -6.64
C ALA A 103 2.10 18.60 -5.76
N GLU A 104 1.15 18.68 -4.83
CA GLU A 104 1.07 19.79 -3.86
C GLU A 104 2.26 19.79 -2.89
N ALA A 105 2.69 18.62 -2.41
CA ALA A 105 3.86 18.50 -1.54
C ALA A 105 5.16 18.95 -2.20
N ALA A 106 5.32 18.73 -3.52
CA ALA A 106 6.51 19.16 -4.27
C ALA A 106 6.57 20.67 -4.53
N LEU A 107 5.46 21.39 -4.34
CA LEU A 107 5.34 22.83 -4.58
C LEU A 107 5.42 23.67 -3.30
N SER A 108 5.50 23.04 -2.12
CA SER A 108 5.62 23.68 -0.80
C SER A 108 7.05 23.69 -0.27
#